data_AF-A0A1I6BLD8-F1
#
_entry.id   AF-A0A1I6BLD8-F1
#
_cell.length_a   1.000
_cell.length_b   1.000
_cell.length_c   1.000
_cell.angle_alpha   90.00
_cell.angle_beta   90.00
_cell.angle_gamma   90.00
#
_symmetry.space_group_name_H-M   'P 1'
#
loop_
_entity.id
_entity.type
_entity.pdbx_description
1 polymer ?
#
loop_
_entity_poly.entity_id
_entity_poly.type
_entity_poly.pdbx_seq_one_letter_code
_entity_poly.pdbx_strand_id
1 'polypeptide(L)'
;MYEFKDEFERKEKKFKIYIFLFVISVLIHTFIDVFDLGIEKVSGVGLVISLLFFCVILYFGLRRKLWAEVMIKFFVWLNIILLFLIITVKILGL
;
A
#
# COMPACT_ATOMS: atom_id res chain seq x y z
N MET A 1 -30.25 15.24 5.72
CA MET A 1 -29.32 15.03 6.87
C MET A 1 -28.98 13.56 7.10
N TYR A 2 -29.92 12.61 6.93
CA TYR A 2 -29.66 11.16 7.00
C TYR A 2 -28.96 10.58 5.76
N GLU A 3 -29.24 11.10 4.55
CA GLU A 3 -28.62 10.61 3.31
C GLU A 3 -27.09 10.77 3.28
N PHE A 4 -26.55 11.81 3.92
CA PHE A 4 -25.10 12.02 4.02
C PHE A 4 -24.40 10.99 4.93
N LYS A 5 -25.15 10.35 5.85
CA LYS A 5 -24.59 9.40 6.81
C LYS A 5 -24.32 8.04 6.15
N ASP A 6 -25.24 7.61 5.29
CA ASP A 6 -25.10 6.39 4.46
C ASP A 6 -23.99 6.52 3.42
N GLU A 7 -23.86 7.69 2.77
CA GLU A 7 -22.74 7.94 1.85
C GLU A 7 -21.39 7.93 2.56
N PHE A 8 -21.32 8.46 3.79
CA PHE A 8 -20.12 8.41 4.61
C PHE A 8 -19.75 6.98 4.99
N GLU A 9 -20.71 6.16 5.41
CA GLU A 9 -20.46 4.74 5.75
C GLU A 9 -20.02 3.91 4.53
N ARG A 10 -20.58 4.16 3.34
CA ARG A 10 -20.14 3.49 2.11
C ARG A 10 -18.71 3.89 1.72
N LYS A 11 -18.36 5.16 1.85
CA LYS A 11 -16.97 5.64 1.62
C LYS A 11 -16.01 5.04 2.65
N GLU A 12 -16.45 4.89 3.90
CA GLU A 12 -15.67 4.31 4.98
C GLU A 12 -15.38 2.82 4.76
N LYS A 13 -16.39 2.02 4.35
CA LYS A 13 -16.19 0.61 3.98
C LYS A 13 -15.18 0.46 2.83
N LYS A 14 -15.28 1.30 1.80
CA LYS A 14 -14.32 1.29 0.68
C LYS A 14 -12.91 1.62 1.16
N PHE A 15 -12.74 2.62 2.02
CA PHE A 15 -11.43 2.98 2.56
C PHE A 15 -10.81 1.86 3.41
N LYS A 16 -11.63 1.14 4.18
CA LYS A 16 -11.19 -0.02 4.96
C LYS A 16 -10.60 -1.12 4.06
N ILE A 17 -11.16 -1.32 2.87
CA ILE A 17 -10.61 -2.25 1.86
C ILE A 17 -9.25 -1.76 1.36
N TYR A 18 -9.06 -0.46 1.12
CA TYR A 18 -7.76 0.09 0.73
C TYR A 18 -6.69 -0.10 1.81
N ILE A 19 -7.03 0.09 3.09
CA ILE A 19 -6.13 -0.21 4.21
C ILE A 19 -5.77 -1.69 4.21
N PHE A 20 -6.75 -2.57 4.01
CA PHE A 20 -6.50 -4.02 3.98
C PHE A 20 -5.58 -4.43 2.82
N LEU A 21 -5.81 -3.88 1.63
CA LEU A 21 -4.93 -4.08 0.46
C LEU A 21 -3.51 -3.56 0.72
N PHE A 22 -3.39 -2.41 1.38
CA PHE A 22 -2.10 -1.85 1.76
C PHE A 22 -1.34 -2.75 2.75
N VAL A 23 -2.02 -3.26 3.78
CA VAL A 23 -1.43 -4.22 4.73
C VAL A 23 -0.92 -5.47 4.02
N ILE A 24 -1.74 -6.05 3.13
CA ILE A 24 -1.37 -7.24 2.37
C ILE A 24 -0.15 -6.95 1.49
N SER A 25 -0.14 -5.81 0.80
CA SER A 25 0.98 -5.40 -0.04
C SER A 25 2.29 -5.28 0.76
N VAL A 26 2.23 -4.64 1.94
CA VAL A 26 3.39 -4.56 2.84
C VAL A 26 3.83 -5.94 3.28
N LEU A 27 2.91 -6.81 3.73
CA LEU A 27 3.24 -8.18 4.15
C LEU A 27 3.94 -8.98 3.04
N ILE A 28 3.44 -8.90 1.81
CA ILE A 28 4.06 -9.56 0.65
C ILE A 28 5.47 -9.00 0.43
N HIS A 29 5.63 -7.68 0.49
CA HIS A 29 6.93 -7.04 0.30
C HIS A 29 7.93 -7.47 1.37
N THR A 30 7.53 -7.46 2.65
CA THR A 30 8.36 -7.92 3.76
C THR A 30 8.71 -9.40 3.64
N PHE A 31 7.77 -10.23 3.17
CA PHE A 31 8.01 -11.65 2.93
C PHE A 31 9.05 -11.86 1.83
N ILE A 32 8.92 -11.15 0.70
CA ILE A 32 9.90 -11.23 -0.40
C ILE A 32 11.30 -10.83 0.10
N ASP A 33 11.39 -9.74 0.87
CA ASP A 33 12.67 -9.27 1.44
C ASP A 33 13.27 -10.26 2.46
N VAL A 34 12.47 -10.85 3.35
CA VAL A 34 12.94 -11.80 4.38
C VAL A 34 13.43 -13.11 3.77
N PHE A 35 12.78 -13.58 2.71
CA PHE A 35 13.17 -14.81 2.01
C PHE A 35 14.21 -14.60 0.91
N ASP A 36 14.76 -13.38 0.78
CA ASP A 36 15.74 -12.99 -0.25
C ASP A 36 15.28 -13.37 -1.68
N LEU A 37 13.96 -13.33 -1.90
CA LEU A 37 13.30 -13.65 -3.18
C LEU A 37 13.27 -12.43 -4.14
N GLY A 38 13.75 -11.29 -3.67
CA GLY A 38 13.82 -10.03 -4.41
C GLY A 38 15.10 -9.88 -5.24
N ILE A 39 15.09 -8.91 -6.15
CA ILE A 39 16.21 -8.62 -7.07
C ILE A 39 17.34 -7.85 -6.37
N GLU A 40 17.04 -7.13 -5.28
CA GLU A 40 17.98 -6.30 -4.53
C GLU A 40 18.08 -6.75 -3.08
N LYS A 41 19.32 -6.93 -2.60
CA LYS A 41 19.61 -7.31 -1.22
C LYS A 41 19.43 -6.10 -0.32
N VAL A 42 18.21 -5.91 0.21
CA VAL A 42 17.90 -4.80 1.11
C VAL A 42 18.61 -5.05 2.46
N SER A 43 19.44 -4.11 2.89
CA SER A 43 20.03 -4.12 4.23
C SER A 43 18.93 -4.28 5.29
N GLY A 44 19.14 -5.12 6.31
CA GLY A 44 18.17 -5.30 7.40
C GLY A 44 17.75 -3.99 8.07
N VAL A 45 18.60 -2.95 8.04
CA VAL A 45 18.27 -1.60 8.52
C VAL A 45 17.25 -0.90 7.60
N GLY A 46 17.35 -1.08 6.29
CA GLY A 46 16.39 -0.57 5.31
C GLY A 46 15.01 -1.19 5.47
N LEU A 47 14.96 -2.49 5.81
CA LEU A 47 13.72 -3.22 6.10
C LEU A 47 13.03 -2.67 7.36
N VAL A 48 13.79 -2.38 8.42
CA VAL A 48 13.21 -1.78 9.65
C VAL A 48 12.68 -0.37 9.40
N ILE A 49 13.40 0.44 8.62
CA ILE A 49 12.97 1.80 8.25
C ILE A 49 11.69 1.78 7.40
N SER A 50 11.62 0.89 6.40
CA SER A 50 10.41 0.76 5.57
C SER A 50 9.22 0.27 6.40
N LEU A 51 9.42 -0.69 7.30
CA LEU A 51 8.37 -1.18 8.20
C LEU A 51 7.85 -0.07 9.12
N LEU A 52 8.75 0.72 9.72
CA LEU A 52 8.38 1.88 10.54
C LEU A 52 7.60 2.92 9.72
N PHE A 53 8.03 3.19 8.48
CA PHE A 53 7.35 4.11 7.59
C PHE A 53 5.93 3.63 7.26
N PHE A 54 5.76 2.34 6.97
CA PHE A 54 4.45 1.73 6.77
C PHE A 54 3.56 1.81 8.02
N CYS A 55 4.11 1.55 9.21
CA CYS A 55 3.39 1.69 10.48
C CYS A 55 2.90 3.12 10.71
N VAL A 56 3.74 4.13 10.41
CA VAL A 56 3.36 5.55 10.54
C VAL A 56 2.22 5.89 9.57
N ILE A 57 2.33 5.50 8.30
CA ILE A 57 1.27 5.72 7.30
C ILE A 57 -0.03 5.05 7.74
N LEU A 58 0.05 3.82 8.25
CA LEU A 58 -1.12 3.06 8.67
C LEU A 58 -1.78 3.68 9.91
N TYR A 59 -1.00 4.13 10.89
CA TYR A 59 -1.50 4.84 12.07
C TYR A 59 -2.23 6.13 11.69
N PHE A 60 -1.67 6.92 10.77
CA PHE A 60 -2.31 8.13 10.27
C PHE A 60 -3.53 7.84 9.38
N GLY A 61 -3.50 6.75 8.62
CA GLY A 61 -4.63 6.24 7.84
C GLY A 61 -5.80 5.86 8.74
N LEU A 62 -5.53 5.18 9.86
CA LEU A 62 -6.54 4.82 10.86
C LEU A 62 -7.14 6.03 11.56
N ARG A 63 -6.34 7.08 11.79
CA ARG A 63 -6.78 8.39 12.32
C ARG A 63 -7.62 9.20 11.32
N ARG A 64 -7.91 8.67 10.12
CA ARG A 64 -8.74 9.29 9.08
C ARG A 64 -8.29 10.69 8.66
N LYS A 65 -6.98 10.98 8.71
CA LYS A 65 -6.48 12.22 8.09
C LYS A 65 -6.62 12.08 6.57
N LEU A 66 -7.27 13.05 5.93
CA LEU A 66 -7.44 13.09 4.47
C LEU A 66 -6.12 12.87 3.71
N TRP A 67 -5.02 13.44 4.22
CA TRP A 67 -3.68 13.26 3.67
C TRP A 67 -3.21 11.81 3.68
N ALA A 68 -3.51 11.04 4.73
CA ALA A 68 -3.13 9.64 4.83
C ALA A 68 -3.98 8.74 3.92
N GLU A 69 -5.25 9.07 3.73
CA GLU A 69 -6.10 8.38 2.75
C GLU A 69 -5.59 8.59 1.33
N VAL A 70 -5.17 9.82 0.99
CA VAL A 70 -4.53 10.11 -0.31
C VAL A 70 -3.22 9.34 -0.46
N MET A 71 -2.37 9.29 0.59
CA MET A 71 -1.14 8.51 0.54
C MET A 71 -1.37 7.01 0.34
N ILE A 72 -2.34 6.41 1.04
CA ILE A 72 -2.65 4.98 0.89
C ILE A 72 -3.15 4.70 -0.54
N LYS A 73 -4.08 5.52 -1.05
CA LYS A 73 -4.55 5.39 -2.45
C LYS A 73 -3.41 5.54 -3.44
N PHE A 74 -2.54 6.53 -3.24
CA PHE A 74 -1.38 6.79 -4.08
C PHE A 74 -0.41 5.59 -4.09
N PHE A 75 -0.12 5.01 -2.92
CA PHE A 75 0.72 3.81 -2.81
C PHE A 75 0.14 2.60 -3.54
N VAL A 76 -1.17 2.35 -3.39
CA VAL A 76 -1.84 1.25 -4.08
C VAL A 76 -1.82 1.46 -5.60
N TRP A 77 -2.09 2.68 -6.07
CA TRP A 77 -2.01 3.02 -7.49
C TRP A 77 -0.57 2.89 -8.04
N LEU A 78 0.43 3.31 -7.27
CA LEU A 78 1.84 3.11 -7.63
C LEU A 78 2.17 1.63 -7.81
N ASN A 79 1.72 0.77 -6.89
CA ASN A 79 1.90 -0.69 -7.01
C ASN A 79 1.24 -1.25 -8.28
N ILE A 80 0.03 -0.80 -8.61
CA ILE A 80 -0.66 -1.21 -9.84
C ILE A 80 0.10 -0.75 -11.10
N ILE A 81 0.57 0.50 -11.11
CA ILE A 81 1.36 1.05 -12.23
C ILE A 81 2.68 0.29 -12.37
N LEU A 82 3.36 -0.02 -11.26
CA LEU A 82 4.58 -0.81 -11.27
C LEU A 82 4.34 -2.21 -11.85
N LEU A 83 3.27 -2.89 -11.42
CA LEU A 83 2.85 -4.19 -11.96
C LEU A 83 2.64 -4.11 -13.48
N PHE A 84 1.95 -3.06 -13.94
CA PHE A 84 1.74 -2.82 -15.36
C PHE A 84 3.05 -2.63 -16.10
N LEU A 85 3.97 -1.84 -15.53
CA LEU A 85 5.28 -1.56 -16.12
C LEU A 85 6.13 -2.82 -16.22
N ILE A 86 6.18 -3.64 -15.16
CA ILE A 86 6.87 -4.94 -15.16
C ILE A 86 6.31 -5.83 -16.27
N ILE A 87 4.97 -5.94 -16.37
CA ILE A 87 4.31 -6.73 -17.41
C ILE A 87 4.64 -6.20 -18.80
N THR A 88 4.57 -4.89 -19.02
CA THR A 88 4.89 -4.26 -20.29
C THR A 88 6.34 -4.52 -20.70
N VAL A 89 7.31 -4.39 -19.79
CA VAL A 89 8.72 -4.71 -20.05
C VAL A 89 8.88 -6.18 -20.42
N LYS A 90 8.25 -7.09 -19.65
CA LYS A 90 8.24 -8.54 -19.92
C LYS A 90 7.65 -8.90 -21.28
N ILE A 91 6.57 -8.23 -21.69
CA ILE A 91 5.88 -8.48 -22.97
C ILE A 91 6.67 -7.90 -24.14
N LEU A 92 7.28 -6.72 -23.98
CA LEU A 92 8.14 -6.13 -25.00
C LEU A 92 9.45 -6.90 -25.21
N GLY A 93 9.77 -7.87 -24.35
CA GLY A 93 10.94 -8.74 -24.48
C GLY A 93 12.26 -8.01 -24.27
N LEU A 94 12.25 -6.96 -23.43
CA LEU A 94 13.42 -6.17 -23.04
C LEU A 94 14.15 -6.82 -21.85
#